data_AF-A0A521KAS9-F1
#
_entry.id   AF-A0A521KAS9-F1
#
_cell.length_a   1.000
_cell.length_b   1.000
_cell.length_c   1.000
_cell.angle_alpha   90.00
_cell.angle_beta   90.00
_cell.angle_gamma   90.00
#
_symmetry.space_group_name_H-M   'P 1'
#
loop_
_entity.id
_entity.type
_entity.pdbx_description
1 polymer ?
#
loop_
_entity_poly.entity_id
_entity_poly.type
_entity_poly.pdbx_seq_one_letter_code
_entity_poly.pdbx_strand_id
1 'polypeptide(L)'
;MQPSPTVAVVAGVDSAPSTESVAALRARICPSRPVYHAFEWRARRIVYDLLTGTLLEPDAPAYALLRALEEGCADAEVVERVRAAGDANVAAVVDECTRLADAGLFQLEPLDTDAQREQTVAAHMQHHPNKMMLLVQTSCNLKCTYCYEVKAGFHSTGKSMSYETGVEAIEHMVRRAGSRKEVEITFFGGEP
;
A
#
# COMPACT_ATOMS: atom_id res chain seq x y z
N MET A 1 -8.95 10.97 -31.97
CA MET A 1 -7.62 10.56 -31.46
C MET A 1 -6.58 11.43 -32.15
N GLN A 2 -6.12 12.48 -31.47
CA GLN A 2 -4.97 13.25 -31.94
C GLN A 2 -3.67 12.57 -31.46
N PRO A 3 -2.58 12.59 -32.24
CA PRO A 3 -1.31 12.02 -31.81
C PRO A 3 -0.71 12.88 -30.69
N SER A 4 -0.13 12.21 -29.70
CA SER A 4 0.64 12.84 -28.62
C SER A 4 1.81 13.65 -29.19
N PRO A 5 2.16 14.81 -28.62
CA PRO A 5 3.29 15.59 -29.09
C PRO A 5 4.61 14.88 -28.74
N THR A 6 5.39 14.55 -29.76
CA THR A 6 6.79 14.17 -29.62
C THR A 6 7.59 15.41 -29.24
N VAL A 7 8.01 15.52 -27.98
CA VAL A 7 8.90 16.58 -27.53
C VAL A 7 10.32 16.23 -27.96
N ALA A 8 10.88 17.05 -28.85
CA ALA A 8 12.27 16.96 -29.26
C ALA A 8 13.19 17.32 -28.08
N VAL A 9 14.08 16.41 -27.71
CA VAL A 9 15.11 16.62 -26.69
C VAL A 9 16.18 17.52 -27.29
N VAL A 10 16.28 18.76 -26.80
CA VAL A 10 17.39 19.66 -27.09
C VAL A 10 18.60 19.16 -26.28
N ALA A 11 19.67 18.79 -26.96
CA ALA A 11 20.94 18.42 -26.36
C ALA A 11 21.51 19.61 -25.57
N GLY A 12 21.58 19.46 -24.24
CA GLY A 12 22.12 20.44 -23.32
C GLY A 12 23.15 19.81 -22.39
N VAL A 13 24.41 20.16 -22.64
CA VAL A 13 25.59 20.22 -21.74
C VAL A 13 25.94 18.96 -20.94
N ASP A 14 26.99 18.28 -21.42
CA ASP A 14 27.81 17.31 -20.69
C ASP A 14 28.38 17.92 -19.40
N SER A 15 27.72 17.68 -18.27
CA SER A 15 28.39 17.56 -16.97
C SER A 15 28.16 16.14 -16.49
N ALA A 16 29.24 15.38 -16.28
CA ALA A 16 29.13 14.02 -15.76
C ALA A 16 28.24 14.02 -14.51
N PRO A 17 27.17 13.22 -14.45
CA PRO A 17 26.40 13.05 -13.23
C PRO A 17 27.35 12.52 -12.15
N SER A 18 27.67 13.39 -11.21
CA SER A 18 28.45 13.03 -10.04
C SER A 18 27.56 12.20 -9.11
N THR A 19 28.20 11.38 -8.28
CA THR A 19 27.59 10.71 -7.13
C THR A 19 26.71 11.63 -6.28
N GLU A 20 26.93 12.95 -6.35
CA GLU A 20 26.12 14.00 -5.74
C GLU A 20 24.66 14.02 -6.21
N SER A 21 24.41 13.82 -7.52
CA SER A 21 23.04 13.78 -8.06
C SER A 21 22.24 12.58 -7.53
N VAL A 22 22.92 11.42 -7.44
CA VAL A 22 22.37 10.20 -6.84
C VAL A 22 22.13 10.41 -5.34
N ALA A 23 23.06 11.06 -4.63
CA ALA A 23 22.91 11.39 -3.22
C ALA A 23 21.71 12.33 -2.97
N ALA A 24 21.53 13.34 -3.83
CA ALA A 24 20.41 14.28 -3.74
C ALA A 24 19.07 13.57 -3.96
N LEU A 25 18.98 12.68 -4.95
CA LEU A 25 17.78 11.84 -5.16
C LEU A 25 17.55 10.91 -3.97
N ARG A 26 18.60 10.21 -3.49
CA ARG A 26 18.54 9.32 -2.32
C ARG A 26 17.97 10.03 -1.09
N ALA A 27 18.43 11.25 -0.82
CA ALA A 27 17.94 12.03 0.32
C ALA A 27 16.42 12.28 0.26
N ARG A 28 15.81 12.22 -0.93
CA ARG A 28 14.36 12.39 -1.11
C ARG A 28 13.60 11.07 -1.05
N ILE A 29 14.09 10.04 -1.74
CA ILE A 29 13.35 8.77 -1.95
C ILE A 29 13.81 7.61 -1.06
N CYS A 30 14.93 7.78 -0.35
CA CYS A 30 15.45 6.86 0.66
C CYS A 30 16.09 7.61 1.86
N PRO A 31 15.44 8.61 2.48
CA PRO A 31 16.04 9.44 3.54
C PRO A 31 16.45 8.66 4.80
N SER A 32 15.76 7.55 5.08
CA SER A 32 16.04 6.66 6.23
C SER A 32 15.65 5.21 5.92
N ARG A 33 14.51 5.05 5.23
CA ARG A 33 14.07 3.83 4.56
C ARG A 33 13.61 4.17 3.14
N PRO A 34 13.65 3.22 2.19
CA PRO A 34 13.01 3.38 0.90
C PRO A 34 11.51 3.65 1.04
N VAL A 35 10.97 4.56 0.23
CA VAL A 35 9.52 4.84 0.18
C VAL A 35 8.82 4.16 -1.01
N TYR A 36 9.51 3.23 -1.65
CA TYR A 36 9.01 2.36 -2.70
C TYR A 36 9.61 0.96 -2.52
N HIS A 37 9.08 -0.01 -3.25
CA HIS A 37 9.64 -1.35 -3.35
C HIS A 37 9.91 -1.74 -4.81
N ALA A 38 11.13 -2.15 -5.14
CA ALA A 38 11.50 -2.58 -6.49
C ALA A 38 11.66 -4.11 -6.57
N PHE A 39 10.96 -4.76 -7.49
CA PHE A 39 11.02 -6.22 -7.65
C PHE A 39 10.77 -6.66 -9.10
N GLU A 40 11.15 -7.90 -9.40
CA GLU A 40 10.84 -8.54 -10.68
C GLU A 40 9.73 -9.58 -10.53
N TRP A 41 8.78 -9.56 -11.46
CA TRP A 41 7.74 -10.59 -11.54
C TRP A 41 7.43 -10.90 -12.99
N ARG A 42 7.49 -12.19 -13.35
CA ARG A 42 7.25 -12.69 -14.72
C ARG A 42 8.05 -11.90 -15.78
N ALA A 43 9.34 -11.69 -15.52
CA ALA A 43 10.26 -10.92 -16.37
C ALA A 43 9.92 -9.43 -16.57
N ARG A 44 9.07 -8.86 -15.71
CA ARG A 44 8.77 -7.43 -15.67
C ARG A 44 9.45 -6.80 -14.47
N ARG A 45 10.01 -5.61 -14.67
CA ARG A 45 10.60 -4.76 -13.64
C ARG A 45 9.52 -3.87 -13.08
N ILE A 46 9.25 -3.97 -11.79
CA ILE A 46 8.13 -3.29 -11.15
C ILE A 46 8.68 -2.47 -9.99
N VAL A 47 8.20 -1.24 -9.87
CA VAL A 47 8.39 -0.39 -8.70
C VAL A 47 7.03 -0.06 -8.12
N TYR A 48 6.82 -0.42 -6.86
CA TYR A 48 5.61 -0.14 -6.10
C TYR A 48 5.86 1.04 -5.17
N ASP A 49 5.17 2.15 -5.42
CA ASP A 49 5.21 3.33 -4.54
C ASP A 49 4.37 3.08 -3.28
N LEU A 50 5.00 3.17 -2.09
CA LEU A 50 4.36 2.74 -0.84
C LEU A 50 3.23 3.67 -0.39
N LEU A 51 3.31 4.96 -0.71
CA LEU A 51 2.31 5.94 -0.28
C LEU A 51 1.09 5.93 -1.18
N THR A 52 1.29 5.99 -2.49
CA THR A 52 0.20 6.12 -3.47
C THR A 52 -0.38 4.79 -3.90
N GLY A 53 0.33 3.68 -3.68
CA GLY A 53 -0.02 2.37 -4.21
C GLY A 53 0.20 2.22 -5.73
N THR A 54 0.89 3.17 -6.36
CA THR A 54 1.14 3.16 -7.81
C THR A 54 2.16 2.09 -8.17
N LEU A 55 1.90 1.38 -9.27
CA LEU A 55 2.86 0.46 -9.90
C LEU A 55 3.47 1.12 -11.13
N LEU A 56 4.79 1.19 -11.17
CA LEU A 56 5.58 1.69 -12.29
C LEU A 56 6.34 0.54 -12.93
N GLU A 57 6.49 0.58 -14.25
CA GLU A 57 7.34 -0.34 -15.00
C GLU A 57 8.49 0.43 -15.63
N PRO A 58 9.56 0.68 -14.86
CA PRO A 58 10.73 1.38 -15.37
C PRO A 58 11.50 0.53 -16.40
N ASP A 59 12.25 1.23 -17.25
CA ASP A 59 13.26 0.60 -18.09
C ASP A 59 14.43 0.04 -17.26
N ALA A 60 15.38 -0.64 -17.92
CA ALA A 60 16.49 -1.28 -17.22
C ALA A 60 17.37 -0.30 -16.42
N PRO A 61 17.79 0.86 -16.97
CA PRO A 61 18.57 1.85 -16.21
C PRO A 61 17.83 2.44 -15.01
N ALA A 62 16.56 2.84 -15.17
CA ALA A 62 15.78 3.39 -14.06
C ALA A 62 15.49 2.35 -12.98
N TYR A 63 15.24 1.10 -13.37
CA TYR A 63 15.09 0.01 -12.42
C TYR A 63 16.39 -0.26 -11.65
N ALA A 64 17.53 -0.29 -12.34
CA ALA A 64 18.83 -0.50 -11.70
C ALA A 64 19.17 0.61 -10.69
N LEU A 65 18.85 1.86 -11.02
CA LEU A 65 18.97 3.01 -10.11
C LEU A 65 18.13 2.79 -8.85
N LEU A 66 16.82 2.61 -9.03
CA LEU A 66 15.87 2.51 -7.92
C LEU A 66 16.14 1.28 -7.06
N ARG A 67 16.48 0.14 -7.66
CA ARG A 67 16.79 -1.09 -6.93
C ARG A 67 18.08 -0.98 -6.12
N ALA A 68 19.14 -0.38 -6.68
CA ALA A 68 20.39 -0.18 -5.97
C ALA A 68 20.26 0.81 -4.81
N LEU A 69 19.46 1.87 -4.98
CA LEU A 69 19.12 2.81 -3.91
C LEU A 69 18.36 2.10 -2.78
N GLU A 70 17.38 1.25 -3.12
CA GLU A 70 16.60 0.47 -2.15
C GLU A 70 17.47 -0.53 -1.37
N GLU A 71 18.42 -1.18 -2.02
CA GLU A 71 19.37 -2.12 -1.41
C GLU A 71 20.41 -1.44 -0.51
N GLY A 72 20.46 -0.11 -0.48
CA GLY A 72 21.41 0.65 0.33
C GLY A 72 22.84 0.64 -0.23
N CYS A 73 23.02 0.36 -1.52
CA CYS A 73 24.32 0.43 -2.19
C CYS A 73 24.92 1.83 -2.06
N ALA A 74 26.25 1.94 -2.08
CA ALA A 74 26.92 3.24 -2.09
C ALA A 74 26.63 3.99 -3.42
N ASP A 75 26.59 5.33 -3.41
CA ASP A 75 26.21 6.11 -4.60
C ASP A 75 27.11 5.84 -5.81
N ALA A 76 28.39 5.56 -5.59
CA ALA A 76 29.31 5.16 -6.66
C ALA A 76 28.92 3.80 -7.29
N GLU A 77 28.49 2.83 -6.48
CA GLU A 77 28.03 1.52 -6.96
C GLU A 77 26.70 1.66 -7.73
N VAL A 78 25.82 2.54 -7.26
CA VAL A 78 24.55 2.84 -7.95
C VAL A 78 24.83 3.33 -9.38
N VAL A 79 25.75 4.29 -9.54
CA VAL A 79 26.16 4.81 -10.85
C VAL A 79 26.68 3.69 -11.77
N GLU A 80 27.51 2.79 -11.24
CA GLU A 80 28.05 1.65 -12.02
C GLU A 80 26.95 0.67 -12.45
N ARG A 81 25.98 0.37 -11.57
CA ARG A 81 24.85 -0.51 -11.92
C ARG A 81 23.96 0.08 -13.00
N VAL A 82 23.72 1.41 -12.98
CA VAL A 82 22.95 2.08 -14.03
C VAL A 82 23.68 2.00 -15.37
N ARG A 83 25.00 2.24 -15.40
CA ARG A 83 25.83 2.10 -16.61
C ARG A 83 25.86 0.67 -17.13
N ALA A 84 25.89 -0.33 -16.26
CA ALA A 84 25.87 -1.73 -16.64
C ALA A 84 24.50 -2.19 -17.18
N ALA A 85 23.42 -1.52 -16.78
CA ALA A 85 22.06 -1.86 -17.19
C ALA A 85 21.67 -1.34 -18.58
N GLY A 86 22.44 -0.41 -19.16
CA GLY A 86 22.25 0.08 -20.52
C GLY A 86 23.07 1.33 -20.86
N ASP A 87 23.02 1.73 -22.12
CA ASP A 87 23.71 2.92 -22.65
C ASP A 87 22.92 4.22 -22.35
N ALA A 88 22.53 4.40 -21.11
CA ALA A 88 21.76 5.56 -20.66
C ALA A 88 22.65 6.56 -19.91
N ASN A 89 22.42 7.85 -20.16
CA ASN A 89 23.03 8.91 -19.37
C ASN A 89 22.46 8.86 -17.95
N VAL A 90 23.30 8.53 -16.96
CA VAL A 90 22.92 8.43 -15.55
C VAL A 90 22.23 9.71 -15.04
N ALA A 91 22.62 10.90 -15.55
CA ALA A 91 22.03 12.19 -15.17
C ALA A 91 20.57 12.23 -15.59
N ALA A 92 20.28 11.83 -16.83
CA ALA A 92 18.92 11.81 -17.35
C ALA A 92 18.02 10.83 -16.60
N VAL A 93 18.56 9.68 -16.18
CA VAL A 93 17.83 8.69 -15.38
C VAL A 93 17.51 9.26 -13.98
N VAL A 94 18.50 9.88 -13.33
CA VAL A 94 18.30 10.55 -12.03
C VAL A 94 17.30 11.69 -12.14
N ASP A 95 17.38 12.51 -13.19
CA ASP A 95 16.46 13.62 -13.43
C ASP A 95 15.02 13.15 -13.69
N GLU A 96 14.83 12.05 -14.43
CA GLU A 96 13.50 11.44 -14.61
C GLU A 96 12.93 10.96 -13.27
N CYS A 97 13.71 10.23 -12.47
CA CYS A 97 13.27 9.80 -11.13
C CYS A 97 13.00 10.99 -10.20
N THR A 98 13.77 12.07 -10.33
CA THR A 98 13.55 13.32 -9.60
C THR A 98 12.23 13.97 -10.01
N ARG A 99 11.91 14.02 -11.30
CA ARG A 99 10.61 14.51 -11.80
C ARG A 99 9.43 13.67 -11.33
N LEU A 100 9.58 12.35 -11.25
CA LEU A 100 8.57 11.48 -10.65
C LEU A 100 8.36 11.83 -9.17
N ALA A 101 9.45 12.08 -8.43
CA ALA A 101 9.36 12.54 -7.05
C ALA A 101 8.67 13.91 -6.94
N ASP A 102 8.96 14.85 -7.83
CA ASP A 102 8.30 16.16 -7.89
C ASP A 102 6.80 16.06 -8.24
N ALA A 103 6.42 15.05 -9.01
CA ALA A 103 5.03 14.75 -9.35
C ALA A 103 4.25 14.06 -8.22
N GLY A 104 4.87 13.82 -7.06
CA GLY A 104 4.22 13.25 -5.88
C GLY A 104 4.36 11.74 -5.73
N LEU A 105 5.19 11.09 -6.54
CA LEU A 105 5.64 9.71 -6.27
C LEU A 105 6.82 9.75 -5.29
N PHE A 106 7.15 8.61 -4.73
CA PHE A 106 8.28 8.43 -3.81
C PHE A 106 8.27 9.43 -2.65
N GLN A 107 7.10 9.63 -2.05
CA GLN A 107 6.93 10.53 -0.92
C GLN A 107 6.88 9.75 0.39
N LEU A 108 7.33 10.39 1.46
CA LEU A 108 7.07 9.90 2.81
C LEU A 108 5.61 10.13 3.17
N GLU A 109 5.02 9.16 3.87
CA GLU A 109 3.75 9.36 4.54
C GLU A 109 3.90 10.50 5.57
N PRO A 110 3.11 11.58 5.48
CA PRO A 110 3.16 12.64 6.44
C PRO A 110 2.74 12.10 7.82
N LEU A 111 3.50 12.44 8.85
CA LEU A 111 3.11 12.10 10.22
C LEU A 111 2.00 13.05 10.68
N ASP A 112 0.90 12.48 11.14
CA ASP A 112 -0.17 13.26 11.75
C ASP A 112 0.30 13.93 13.05
N THR A 113 -0.08 15.19 13.24
CA THR A 113 0.04 15.88 14.52
C THR A 113 -0.89 15.27 15.56
N ASP A 114 -0.59 15.46 16.84
CA ASP A 114 -1.41 14.96 17.96
C ASP A 114 -2.87 15.42 17.83
N ALA A 115 -3.09 16.68 17.46
CA ALA A 115 -4.42 17.24 17.23
C ALA A 115 -5.18 16.54 16.08
N GLN A 116 -4.50 16.23 14.97
CA GLN A 116 -5.10 15.48 13.86
C GLN A 116 -5.46 14.05 14.28
N ARG A 117 -4.63 13.40 15.08
CA ARG A 117 -4.91 12.06 15.61
C ARG A 117 -6.12 12.09 16.55
N GLU A 118 -6.21 13.06 17.45
CA GLU A 118 -7.37 13.24 18.33
C GLU A 118 -8.66 13.48 17.55
N GLN A 119 -8.62 14.34 16.52
CA GLN A 119 -9.76 14.58 15.64
C GLN A 119 -10.20 13.31 14.91
N THR A 120 -9.23 12.53 14.42
CA THR A 120 -9.49 11.25 13.73
C THR A 120 -10.13 10.23 14.67
N VAL A 121 -9.63 10.10 15.91
CA VAL A 121 -10.24 9.24 16.93
C VAL A 121 -11.66 9.68 17.25
N ALA A 122 -11.90 10.98 17.45
CA ALA A 122 -13.22 11.52 17.72
C ALA A 122 -14.20 11.22 16.57
N ALA A 123 -13.75 11.36 15.32
CA ALA A 123 -14.55 11.02 14.15
C ALA A 123 -14.86 9.51 14.07
N HIS A 124 -13.90 8.65 14.39
CA HIS A 124 -14.10 7.19 14.42
C HIS A 124 -15.05 6.75 15.55
N MET A 125 -15.08 7.45 16.68
CA MET A 125 -16.05 7.17 17.76
C MET A 125 -17.50 7.50 17.36
N GLN A 126 -17.69 8.38 16.37
CA GLN A 126 -19.00 8.70 15.78
C GLN A 126 -19.37 7.77 14.62
N HIS A 127 -18.67 6.65 14.43
CA HIS A 127 -18.90 5.77 13.30
C HIS A 127 -20.31 5.15 13.29
N HIS A 128 -20.92 5.17 12.10
CA HIS A 128 -22.18 4.52 11.77
C HIS A 128 -21.92 3.24 10.98
N PRO A 129 -21.90 2.06 11.63
CA PRO A 129 -21.59 0.81 10.95
C PRO A 129 -22.74 0.41 10.02
N ASN A 130 -22.43 -0.20 8.88
CA ASN A 130 -23.42 -0.83 7.98
C ASN A 130 -23.17 -2.32 7.71
N LYS A 131 -22.16 -2.92 8.33
CA LYS A 131 -21.92 -4.36 8.24
C LYS A 131 -21.87 -4.96 9.63
N MET A 132 -22.58 -6.07 9.82
CA MET A 132 -22.55 -6.86 11.05
C MET A 132 -22.34 -8.33 10.71
N MET A 133 -21.32 -8.92 11.34
CA MET A 133 -21.15 -10.37 11.37
C MET A 133 -21.79 -10.89 12.66
N LEU A 134 -22.91 -11.59 12.55
CA LEU A 134 -23.73 -12.03 13.67
C LEU A 134 -23.41 -13.49 14.00
N LEU A 135 -22.69 -13.72 15.10
CA LEU A 135 -22.35 -15.06 15.57
C LEU A 135 -23.59 -15.75 16.18
N VAL A 136 -24.38 -16.43 15.35
CA VAL A 136 -25.65 -17.04 15.77
C VAL A 136 -25.47 -18.35 16.53
N GLN A 137 -24.36 -19.07 16.31
CA GLN A 137 -24.09 -20.33 16.99
C GLN A 137 -22.61 -20.68 16.99
N THR A 138 -22.08 -21.27 18.07
CA THR A 138 -20.68 -21.72 18.13
C THR A 138 -20.47 -23.19 17.78
N SER A 139 -21.52 -24.01 17.80
CA SER A 139 -21.46 -25.41 17.36
C SER A 139 -21.48 -25.56 15.85
N CYS A 140 -20.76 -26.56 15.34
CA CYS A 140 -20.84 -27.02 13.96
C CYS A 140 -20.86 -28.55 13.96
N ASN A 141 -21.39 -29.15 12.90
CA ASN A 141 -21.34 -30.59 12.65
C ASN A 141 -19.96 -31.06 12.11
N LEU A 142 -19.02 -30.15 11.86
CA LEU A 142 -17.65 -30.43 11.42
C LEU A 142 -16.62 -29.86 12.39
N LYS A 143 -15.39 -30.42 12.40
CA LYS A 143 -14.26 -29.94 13.21
C LYS A 143 -13.04 -29.63 12.36
N CYS A 144 -13.11 -28.59 11.54
CA CYS A 144 -12.02 -28.21 10.65
C CYS A 144 -10.74 -27.90 11.44
N THR A 145 -9.60 -28.47 11.03
CA THR A 145 -8.31 -28.35 11.73
C THR A 145 -7.74 -26.93 11.77
N TYR A 146 -8.21 -26.07 10.86
CA TYR A 146 -7.86 -24.65 10.79
C TYR A 146 -8.89 -23.73 11.48
N CYS A 147 -9.99 -24.26 12.02
CA CYS A 147 -11.03 -23.46 12.67
C CYS A 147 -10.55 -22.85 13.99
N TYR A 148 -10.72 -21.54 14.15
CA TYR A 148 -10.32 -20.82 15.38
C TYR A 148 -11.16 -21.25 16.60
N GLU A 149 -12.45 -21.51 16.44
CA GLU A 149 -13.35 -21.99 17.52
C GLU A 149 -12.94 -23.37 18.05
N VAL A 150 -12.45 -24.26 17.17
CA VAL A 150 -11.97 -25.59 17.55
C VAL A 150 -10.70 -25.47 18.37
N LYS A 151 -9.73 -24.66 17.92
CA LYS A 151 -8.47 -24.43 18.64
C LYS A 151 -8.70 -23.77 20.01
N ALA A 152 -9.67 -22.87 20.10
CA ALA A 152 -10.03 -22.18 21.33
C ALA A 152 -10.88 -23.04 22.29
N GLY A 153 -11.32 -24.23 21.88
CA GLY A 153 -12.16 -25.12 22.68
C GLY A 153 -13.62 -24.64 22.82
N PHE A 154 -14.00 -23.55 22.15
CA PHE A 154 -15.35 -23.00 22.20
C PHE A 154 -16.33 -23.72 21.27
N HIS A 155 -15.80 -24.44 20.28
CA HIS A 155 -16.57 -25.25 19.35
C HIS A 155 -17.56 -26.23 20.02
N SER A 156 -17.19 -26.80 21.16
CA SER A 156 -18.02 -27.74 21.93
C SER A 156 -18.95 -27.08 22.94
N THR A 157 -18.92 -25.74 23.07
CA THR A 157 -19.78 -25.04 24.03
C THR A 157 -21.25 -25.07 23.65
N GLY A 158 -21.56 -25.27 22.37
CA GLY A 158 -22.93 -25.40 21.88
C GLY A 158 -23.81 -24.20 22.21
N LYS A 159 -23.22 -23.01 22.32
CA LYS A 159 -23.98 -21.80 22.64
C LYS A 159 -24.60 -21.27 21.36
N SER A 160 -25.91 -21.13 21.39
CA SER A 160 -26.70 -20.53 20.34
C SER A 160 -27.25 -19.19 20.81
N MET A 161 -27.27 -18.22 19.91
CA MET A 161 -27.96 -16.96 20.10
C MET A 161 -29.46 -17.23 20.19
N SER A 162 -30.15 -16.60 21.15
CA SER A 162 -31.60 -16.65 21.18
C SER A 162 -32.18 -15.86 20.00
N TYR A 163 -33.37 -16.23 19.56
CA TYR A 163 -34.07 -15.51 18.49
C TYR A 163 -34.25 -14.03 18.84
N GLU A 164 -34.64 -13.73 20.08
CA GLU A 164 -34.84 -12.39 20.60
C GLU A 164 -33.55 -11.57 20.54
N THR A 165 -32.43 -12.15 20.98
CA THR A 165 -31.11 -11.49 20.91
C THR A 165 -30.71 -11.19 19.47
N GLY A 166 -30.97 -12.12 18.54
CA GLY A 166 -30.67 -11.93 17.12
C GLY A 166 -31.49 -10.79 16.49
N VAL A 167 -32.79 -10.72 16.79
CA VAL A 167 -33.66 -9.62 16.35
C VAL A 167 -33.19 -8.30 16.95
N GLU A 168 -32.94 -8.25 18.26
CA GLU A 168 -32.46 -7.04 18.93
C GLU A 168 -31.11 -6.55 18.38
N ALA A 169 -30.20 -7.46 18.04
CA ALA A 169 -28.91 -7.14 17.43
C ALA A 169 -29.07 -6.52 16.04
N ILE A 170 -29.93 -7.09 15.18
CA ILE A 170 -30.21 -6.56 13.85
C ILE A 170 -30.90 -5.19 13.94
N GLU A 171 -31.90 -5.04 14.81
CA GLU A 171 -32.54 -3.75 15.02
C GLU A 171 -31.57 -2.70 15.54
N HIS A 172 -30.69 -3.07 16.47
CA HIS A 172 -29.65 -2.19 16.98
C HIS A 172 -28.73 -1.72 15.85
N MET A 173 -28.33 -2.63 14.96
CA MET A 173 -27.53 -2.34 13.78
C MET A 173 -28.22 -1.33 12.86
N VAL A 174 -29.48 -1.58 12.50
CA VAL A 174 -30.27 -0.70 11.63
C VAL A 174 -30.41 0.69 12.23
N ARG A 175 -30.67 0.81 13.54
CA ARG A 175 -30.72 2.11 14.24
C ARG A 175 -29.38 2.84 14.22
N ARG A 176 -28.26 2.12 14.31
CA ARG A 176 -26.90 2.72 14.31
C ARG A 176 -26.35 3.04 12.92
N ALA A 177 -26.93 2.48 11.86
CA ALA A 177 -26.48 2.68 10.48
C ALA A 177 -26.59 4.13 9.96
N GLY A 178 -27.26 5.02 10.70
CA GLY A 178 -27.35 6.44 10.39
C GLY A 178 -28.12 6.69 9.10
N SER A 179 -27.53 7.44 8.16
CA SER A 179 -28.15 7.75 6.87
C SER A 179 -27.89 6.70 5.77
N ARG A 180 -27.22 5.59 6.10
CA ARG A 180 -26.88 4.56 5.12
C ARG A 180 -28.15 3.79 4.71
N LYS A 181 -28.34 3.65 3.40
CA LYS A 181 -29.54 3.02 2.81
C LYS A 181 -29.49 1.49 2.84
N GLU A 182 -28.30 0.92 2.90
CA GLU A 182 -28.06 -0.52 2.86
C GLU A 182 -27.30 -0.95 4.11
N VAL A 183 -27.76 -2.05 4.70
CA VAL A 183 -27.12 -2.73 5.83
C VAL A 183 -26.88 -4.18 5.42
N GLU A 184 -25.67 -4.67 5.67
CA GLU A 184 -25.22 -6.02 5.39
C GLU A 184 -25.17 -6.81 6.70
N ILE A 185 -25.94 -7.89 6.78
CA ILE A 185 -25.92 -8.83 7.90
C ILE A 185 -25.39 -10.17 7.41
N THR A 186 -24.28 -10.61 7.99
CA THR A 186 -23.66 -11.90 7.71
C THR A 186 -23.90 -12.82 8.90
N PHE A 187 -24.75 -13.83 8.74
CA PHE A 187 -24.88 -14.88 9.75
C PHE A 187 -23.60 -15.71 9.78
N PHE A 188 -23.01 -15.82 10.97
CA PHE A 188 -21.72 -16.43 11.20
C PHE A 188 -21.79 -17.37 12.39
N GLY A 189 -20.82 -18.27 12.53
CA GLY A 189 -20.88 -19.28 13.56
C GLY A 189 -20.00 -20.49 13.29
N GLY A 190 -20.33 -21.56 13.98
CA GLY A 190 -20.01 -22.91 13.54
C GLY A 190 -20.82 -23.24 12.28
N GLU A 191 -21.96 -23.89 12.45
CA GLU A 191 -22.96 -24.02 11.39
C GLU A 191 -24.11 -23.04 11.71
N PRO A 192 -24.17 -21.87 11.04
CA PRO A 192 -25.20 -20.85 11.28
C PRO A 192 -26.58 -21.20 10.72
#